data_AF-A0A9N9G3A9-F1
#
_entry.id   AF-A0A9N9G3A9-F1
#
_cell.length_a   1.000
_cell.length_b   1.000
_cell.length_c   1.000
_cell.angle_alpha   90.00
_cell.angle_beta   90.00
_cell.angle_gamma   90.00
#
_symmetry.space_group_name_H-M   'P 1'
#
loop_
_entity.id
_entity.type
_entity.pdbx_description
1 polymer ?
#
loop_
_entity_poly.entity_id
_entity_poly.type
_entity_poly.pdbx_seq_one_letter_code
_entity_poly.pdbx_strand_id
1 'polypeptide(L)'
;WVFAEAQEDLIGPLFLIFNSESLFCLCCSEKDHSIGLQPLPVDKQLSTCEPEDIPSVFIGSRIIGSSDRISIKTFDGKYLASDKFGVITAEREAIGPQEEWTPVIRDDGIALQSSYERFLSVDEIAGGGYSLRADVETIGFCETWRIKCQARFRKKVKSTKKETKTINEYEIEQIKKYQTWGGGRIKTSKEEVTRSP
;
A
#
# COMPACT_ATOMS: atom_id res chain seq x y z
N TRP A 1 -6.41 15.65 -4.35
CA TRP A 1 -6.32 14.41 -3.55
C TRP A 1 -7.70 14.03 -3.04
N VAL A 2 -8.01 12.74 -2.87
CA VAL A 2 -9.33 12.25 -2.40
C VAL A 2 -9.14 11.19 -1.32
N PHE A 3 -10.09 11.01 -0.40
CA PHE A 3 -9.98 9.94 0.60
C PHE A 3 -9.97 8.56 -0.07
N ALA A 4 -9.11 7.69 0.46
CA ALA A 4 -9.14 6.27 0.17
C ALA A 4 -10.34 5.63 0.90
N GLU A 5 -11.15 4.87 0.17
CA GLU A 5 -12.38 4.25 0.70
C GLU A 5 -12.34 2.72 0.54
N ALA A 6 -11.37 2.20 -0.20
CA ALA A 6 -11.18 0.78 -0.43
C ALA A 6 -9.68 0.46 -0.50
N GLN A 7 -9.34 -0.82 -0.34
CA GLN A 7 -7.95 -1.26 -0.36
C GLN A 7 -7.25 -0.95 -1.69
N GLU A 8 -7.98 -0.95 -2.81
CA GLU A 8 -7.44 -0.58 -4.13
C GLU A 8 -7.02 0.89 -4.23
N ASP A 9 -7.63 1.76 -3.42
CA ASP A 9 -7.29 3.18 -3.39
C ASP A 9 -5.92 3.42 -2.72
N LEU A 10 -5.37 2.42 -2.05
CA LEU A 10 -4.06 2.46 -1.39
C LEU A 10 -2.89 2.13 -2.33
N ILE A 11 -3.12 2.11 -3.64
CA ILE A 11 -2.08 1.85 -4.65
C ILE A 11 -1.73 3.14 -5.39
N GLY A 12 -0.43 3.46 -5.44
CA GLY A 12 0.10 4.70 -5.98
C GLY A 12 0.37 5.74 -4.89
N PRO A 13 0.39 7.04 -5.24
CA PRO A 13 0.69 8.10 -4.26
C PRO A 13 -0.37 8.22 -3.15
N LEU A 14 0.11 8.19 -1.91
CA LEU A 14 -0.64 8.26 -0.66
C LEU A 14 -0.17 9.44 0.19
N PHE A 15 -1.12 10.01 0.92
CA PHE A 15 -0.91 11.05 1.92
C PHE A 15 -1.65 10.62 3.19
N LEU A 16 -0.91 10.33 4.25
CA LEU A 16 -1.45 9.78 5.50
C LEU A 16 -1.57 10.89 6.53
N ILE A 17 -2.77 11.08 7.06
CA ILE A 17 -3.10 12.17 7.98
C ILE A 17 -3.60 11.57 9.30
N PHE A 18 -3.04 12.03 10.41
CA PHE A 18 -3.56 11.80 11.74
C PHE A 18 -4.46 12.98 12.15
N ASN A 19 -5.73 12.69 12.44
CA ASN A 19 -6.77 13.69 12.67
C ASN A 19 -7.00 13.92 14.17
N SER A 20 -6.03 14.55 14.83
CA SER A 20 -6.15 15.00 16.23
C SER A 20 -6.85 16.37 16.34
N GLU A 21 -6.72 17.06 17.48
CA GLU A 21 -7.15 18.46 17.61
C GLU A 21 -6.47 19.36 16.56
N SER A 22 -5.18 19.10 16.30
CA SER A 22 -4.46 19.62 15.14
C SER A 22 -4.20 18.51 14.13
N LEU A 23 -4.14 18.83 12.84
CA LEU A 23 -3.84 17.84 11.82
C LEU A 23 -2.34 17.59 11.74
N PHE A 24 -1.95 16.33 11.68
CA PHE A 24 -0.56 15.92 11.41
C PHE A 24 -0.54 15.04 10.17
N CYS A 25 0.53 15.13 9.40
CA CYS A 25 0.80 14.16 8.33
C CYS A 25 2.01 13.31 8.66
N LEU A 26 2.00 12.08 8.15
CA LEU A 26 3.21 11.26 8.13
C LEU A 26 4.23 11.91 7.21
N CYS A 27 5.48 12.00 7.64
CA CYS A 27 6.58 12.50 6.83
C CYS A 27 7.84 11.64 7.01
N CYS A 28 8.66 11.61 5.95
CA CYS A 28 10.01 11.09 5.99
C CYS A 28 10.98 12.28 5.98
N SER A 29 11.88 12.38 6.95
CA SER A 29 12.85 13.46 7.02
C SER A 29 13.91 13.32 5.92
N GLU A 30 14.17 14.40 5.18
CA GLU A 30 15.21 14.42 4.14
C GLU A 30 16.64 14.32 4.70
N LYS A 31 16.85 14.66 5.98
CA LYS A 31 18.18 14.77 6.58
C LYS A 31 18.70 13.43 7.09
N ASP A 32 17.83 12.66 7.74
CA ASP A 32 18.19 11.45 8.47
C ASP A 32 17.32 10.24 8.09
N HIS A 33 16.39 10.40 7.13
CA HIS A 33 15.47 9.36 6.67
C HIS A 33 14.56 8.79 7.77
N SER A 34 14.45 9.50 8.90
CA SER A 34 13.55 9.11 9.98
C SER A 34 12.08 9.33 9.58
N ILE A 35 11.20 8.46 10.05
CA ILE A 35 9.75 8.61 9.87
C ILE A 35 9.17 9.28 11.11
N GLY A 36 8.34 10.29 10.89
CA GLY A 36 7.71 11.03 11.97
C GLY A 36 6.40 11.68 11.56
N LEU A 37 5.88 12.52 12.45
CA LEU A 37 4.69 13.33 12.22
C LEU A 37 5.07 14.80 12.11
N GLN A 38 4.54 15.45 11.08
CA GLN A 38 4.68 16.89 10.87
C GLN A 38 3.31 17.56 11.03
N PRO A 39 3.19 18.63 11.82
CA PRO A 39 1.95 19.39 11.90
C PRO A 39 1.64 20.02 10.55
N LEU A 40 0.37 19.97 10.15
CA LEU A 40 -0.14 20.75 9.03
C LEU A 40 -0.51 22.16 9.50
N PRO A 41 -0.46 23.17 8.61
CA PRO A 41 -0.90 24.52 8.95
C PRO A 41 -2.33 24.56 9.52
N VAL A 42 -2.54 25.39 10.54
CA VAL A 42 -3.79 25.44 11.34
C VAL A 42 -5.02 25.79 10.50
N ASP A 43 -4.85 26.49 9.38
CA ASP A 43 -5.91 26.85 8.45
C ASP A 43 -6.36 25.69 7.54
N LYS A 44 -5.61 24.57 7.51
CA LYS A 44 -5.93 23.42 6.68
C LYS A 44 -7.05 22.59 7.30
N GLN A 45 -8.04 22.27 6.48
CA GLN A 45 -9.11 21.35 6.86
C GLN A 45 -8.82 19.95 6.32
N LEU A 46 -9.25 18.93 7.07
CA LEU A 46 -9.03 17.53 6.70
C LEU A 46 -9.57 17.19 5.30
N SER A 47 -10.69 17.79 4.89
CA SER A 47 -11.31 17.53 3.57
C SER A 47 -10.47 18.09 2.41
N THR A 48 -9.86 19.26 2.58
CA THR A 48 -9.17 20.00 1.51
C THR A 48 -7.65 19.91 1.57
N CYS A 49 -7.06 19.44 2.67
CA CYS A 49 -5.61 19.35 2.79
C CYS A 49 -4.99 18.43 1.73
N GLU A 50 -3.86 18.86 1.19
CA GLU A 50 -3.06 18.13 0.22
C GLU A 50 -1.60 18.20 0.68
N PRO A 51 -0.75 17.21 0.34
CA PRO A 51 0.66 17.25 0.68
C PRO A 51 1.33 18.47 0.02
N GLU A 52 2.03 19.25 0.83
CA GLU A 52 2.74 20.45 0.37
C GLU A 52 4.12 20.09 -0.18
N ASP A 53 4.77 19.09 0.42
CA ASP A 53 6.12 18.66 0.06
C ASP A 53 6.20 17.16 -0.25
N ILE A 54 7.19 16.81 -1.08
CA ILE A 54 7.50 15.43 -1.49
C ILE A 54 7.70 14.47 -0.31
N PRO A 55 8.38 14.84 0.80
CA PRO A 55 8.64 13.90 1.88
C PRO A 55 7.41 13.47 2.69
N SER A 56 6.26 14.15 2.48
CA SER A 56 4.95 13.75 3.04
C SER A 56 4.16 12.82 2.11
N VAL A 57 4.68 12.54 0.92
CA VAL A 57 4.06 11.65 -0.08
C VAL A 57 4.71 10.28 -0.04
N PHE A 58 3.89 9.26 0.12
CA PHE A 58 4.30 7.85 0.12
C PHE A 58 3.75 7.14 -1.10
N ILE A 59 4.36 6.02 -1.52
CA ILE A 59 3.88 5.19 -2.62
C ILE A 59 3.43 3.84 -2.06
N GLY A 60 2.12 3.58 -2.12
CA GLY A 60 1.56 2.27 -1.81
C GLY A 60 1.66 1.31 -3.00
N SER A 61 2.04 0.06 -2.75
CA SER A 61 2.12 -1.01 -3.77
C SER A 61 1.63 -2.33 -3.20
N ARG A 62 1.00 -3.18 -4.02
CA ARG A 62 0.55 -4.51 -3.57
C ARG A 62 1.74 -5.45 -3.42
N ILE A 63 1.77 -6.24 -2.35
CA ILE A 63 2.74 -7.31 -2.19
C ILE A 63 2.44 -8.44 -3.18
N ILE A 64 3.47 -8.90 -3.90
CA ILE A 64 3.31 -10.00 -4.86
C ILE A 64 2.97 -11.29 -4.08
N GLY A 65 1.93 -11.99 -4.52
CA GLY A 65 1.49 -13.23 -3.87
C GLY A 65 0.53 -13.02 -2.70
N SER A 66 0.18 -11.77 -2.34
CA SER A 66 -0.86 -11.45 -1.37
C SER A 66 -1.97 -10.60 -2.01
N SER A 67 -3.21 -10.88 -1.61
CA SER A 67 -4.37 -10.08 -2.00
C SER A 67 -4.63 -8.90 -1.08
N ASP A 68 -4.19 -8.96 0.17
CA ASP A 68 -4.57 -8.04 1.24
C ASP A 68 -3.44 -7.12 1.70
N ARG A 69 -2.17 -7.47 1.42
CA ARG A 69 -1.00 -6.74 1.90
C ARG A 69 -0.49 -5.72 0.90
N ILE A 70 0.01 -4.62 1.46
CA ILE A 70 0.69 -3.56 0.73
C ILE A 70 2.06 -3.27 1.35
N SER A 71 2.96 -2.70 0.56
CA SER A 71 4.12 -1.98 1.03
C SER A 71 3.91 -0.48 0.86
N ILE A 72 4.50 0.31 1.75
CA ILE A 72 4.42 1.77 1.73
C ILE A 72 5.85 2.30 1.59
N LYS A 73 6.14 2.95 0.47
CA LYS A 73 7.49 3.40 0.10
C LYS A 73 7.63 4.90 0.31
N THR A 74 8.75 5.33 0.88
CA THR A 74 9.14 6.74 1.05
C THR A 74 9.65 7.34 -0.26
N PHE A 75 9.80 8.66 -0.31
CA PHE A 75 10.28 9.38 -1.48
C PHE A 75 11.72 9.00 -1.91
N ASP A 76 12.54 8.56 -0.95
CA ASP A 76 13.96 8.25 -1.12
C ASP A 76 14.25 6.77 -1.40
N GLY A 77 13.22 5.95 -1.61
CA GLY A 77 13.43 4.57 -2.05
C GLY A 77 13.23 3.48 -1.00
N LYS A 78 13.02 3.86 0.26
CA LYS A 78 12.92 2.94 1.40
C LYS A 78 11.48 2.62 1.74
N TYR A 79 11.26 1.63 2.61
CA TYR A 79 9.91 1.16 2.96
C TYR A 79 9.60 1.36 4.44
N LEU A 80 8.39 1.84 4.73
CA LEU A 80 7.85 1.94 6.08
C LEU A 80 7.78 0.55 6.70
N ALA A 81 8.40 0.40 7.87
CA ALA A 81 8.56 -0.86 8.55
C ALA A 81 8.16 -0.76 10.02
N SER A 82 7.72 -1.89 10.57
CA SER A 82 7.56 -2.07 12.02
C SER A 82 8.34 -3.29 12.48
N ASP A 83 9.08 -3.17 13.57
CA ASP A 83 9.67 -4.33 14.23
C ASP A 83 8.70 -5.02 15.21
N LYS A 84 9.16 -6.10 15.84
CA LYS A 84 8.37 -6.88 16.81
C LYS A 84 8.08 -6.15 18.13
N PHE A 85 8.76 -5.04 18.38
CA PHE A 85 8.57 -4.19 19.55
C PHE A 85 7.72 -2.96 19.21
N GLY A 86 7.25 -2.83 17.96
CA GLY A 86 6.45 -1.71 17.49
C GLY A 86 7.26 -0.48 17.13
N VAL A 87 8.58 -0.58 16.96
CA VAL A 87 9.41 0.54 16.49
C VAL A 87 9.15 0.76 14.99
N ILE A 88 8.85 2.00 14.62
CA ILE A 88 8.61 2.40 13.23
C ILE A 88 9.89 2.96 12.62
N THR A 89 10.28 2.45 11.45
CA THR A 89 11.45 2.91 10.70
C THR A 89 11.17 2.93 9.19
N ALA A 90 12.07 3.49 8.40
CA ALA A 90 12.08 3.33 6.95
C ALA A 90 13.52 3.26 6.41
N GLU A 91 14.22 2.19 6.75
CA GLU A 91 15.66 2.06 6.46
C GLU A 91 15.96 1.14 5.27
N ARG A 92 15.03 0.25 4.91
CA ARG A 92 15.28 -0.82 3.94
C ARG A 92 14.75 -0.49 2.56
N GLU A 93 15.56 -0.79 1.55
CA GLU A 93 15.19 -0.73 0.12
C GLU A 93 14.51 -2.01 -0.39
N ALA A 94 14.47 -3.05 0.44
CA ALA A 94 13.84 -4.33 0.14
C ALA A 94 12.64 -4.56 1.04
N ILE A 95 11.58 -5.13 0.47
CA ILE A 95 10.38 -5.53 1.19
C ILE A 95 10.64 -6.90 1.82
N GLY A 96 10.65 -6.96 3.14
CA GLY A 96 10.50 -8.18 3.91
C GLY A 96 9.25 -8.12 4.80
N PRO A 97 9.09 -9.06 5.73
CA PRO A 97 7.88 -9.15 6.56
C PRO A 97 7.56 -7.88 7.37
N GLN A 98 8.57 -7.10 7.77
CA GLN A 98 8.33 -5.87 8.55
C GLN A 98 7.83 -4.71 7.70
N GLU A 99 8.03 -4.73 6.38
CA GLU A 99 7.56 -3.72 5.42
C GLU A 99 6.14 -4.01 4.90
N GLU A 100 5.57 -5.15 5.30
CA GLU A 100 4.23 -5.56 4.89
C GLU A 100 3.19 -5.00 5.86
N TRP A 101 2.18 -4.35 5.30
CA TRP A 101 1.05 -3.79 6.02
C TRP A 101 -0.26 -4.35 5.47
N THR A 102 -1.17 -4.74 6.35
CA THR A 102 -2.53 -5.16 6.02
C THR A 102 -3.50 -4.02 6.37
N PRO A 103 -4.09 -3.33 5.38
CA PRO A 103 -5.02 -2.25 5.65
C PRO A 103 -6.37 -2.77 6.13
N VAL A 104 -6.88 -2.20 7.21
CA VAL A 104 -8.24 -2.43 7.72
C VAL A 104 -9.08 -1.20 7.43
N ILE A 105 -9.99 -1.33 6.46
CA ILE A 105 -10.88 -0.25 6.03
C ILE A 105 -12.05 -0.11 7.02
N ARG A 106 -12.31 1.11 7.47
CA ARG A 106 -13.38 1.45 8.41
C ARG A 106 -14.11 2.71 7.94
N ASP A 107 -15.25 3.00 8.56
CA ASP A 107 -16.03 4.20 8.26
C ASP A 107 -15.32 5.49 8.71
N ASP A 108 -14.57 5.40 9.82
CA ASP A 108 -13.82 6.50 10.44
C ASP A 108 -12.44 6.73 9.84
N GLY A 109 -11.84 5.73 9.18
CA GLY A 109 -10.55 5.83 8.52
C GLY A 109 -9.97 4.47 8.16
N ILE A 110 -8.64 4.38 8.15
CA ILE A 110 -7.91 3.16 7.79
C ILE A 110 -6.88 2.89 8.89
N ALA A 111 -6.89 1.67 9.43
CA ALA A 111 -5.82 1.20 10.29
C ALA A 111 -4.84 0.35 9.48
N LEU A 112 -3.55 0.40 9.80
CA LEU A 112 -2.50 -0.36 9.12
C LEU A 112 -1.94 -1.40 10.10
N GLN A 113 -2.23 -2.68 9.86
CA GLN A 113 -1.74 -3.78 10.69
C GLN A 113 -0.37 -4.26 10.17
N SER A 114 0.62 -4.37 11.05
CA SER A 114 1.93 -4.95 10.74
C SER A 114 1.85 -6.49 10.67
N SER A 115 2.95 -7.13 10.24
CA SER A 115 3.08 -8.59 10.26
C SER A 115 3.08 -9.21 11.66
N TYR A 116 3.17 -8.39 12.72
CA TYR A 116 3.07 -8.82 14.12
C TYR A 116 1.65 -8.68 14.69
N GLU A 117 0.65 -8.47 13.84
CA GLU A 117 -0.76 -8.31 14.23
C GLU A 117 -1.04 -7.07 15.09
N ARG A 118 -0.13 -6.07 15.05
CA ARG A 118 -0.24 -4.80 15.75
C ARG A 118 -0.48 -3.63 14.80
N PHE A 119 -1.05 -2.54 15.27
CA PHE A 119 -1.48 -1.42 14.42
C PHE A 119 -0.55 -0.20 14.52
N LEU A 120 -0.26 0.41 13.36
CA LEU A 120 0.41 1.72 13.30
C LEU A 120 -0.43 2.76 14.05
N SER A 121 0.17 3.33 15.07
CA SER A 121 -0.45 4.25 16.00
C SER A 121 0.43 5.45 16.31
N VAL A 122 -0.23 6.47 16.82
CA VAL A 122 0.37 7.70 17.28
C VAL A 122 0.33 7.74 18.80
N ASP A 123 1.47 8.00 19.44
CA ASP A 123 1.58 8.19 20.88
C ASP A 123 1.92 9.64 21.21
N GLU A 124 1.34 10.16 22.28
CA GLU A 124 1.65 11.52 22.75
C GLU A 124 2.87 11.48 23.66
N ILE A 125 3.88 12.27 23.32
CA ILE A 125 5.09 12.40 24.13
C ILE A 125 4.87 13.51 25.16
N ALA A 126 5.32 13.27 26.38
CA ALA A 126 5.36 14.30 27.43
C ALA A 126 6.08 15.56 26.91
N GLY A 127 5.33 16.65 26.71
CA GLY A 127 5.81 17.88 26.10
C GLY A 127 5.07 18.34 24.83
N GLY A 128 4.01 17.63 24.41
CA GLY A 128 3.11 18.08 23.33
C GLY A 128 3.57 17.70 21.92
N GLY A 129 4.37 16.64 21.80
CA GLY A 129 4.77 16.04 20.53
C GLY A 129 4.13 14.68 20.31
N TYR A 130 4.31 14.10 19.12
CA TYR A 130 3.83 12.77 18.81
C TYR A 130 4.97 11.86 18.35
N SER A 131 4.97 10.60 18.79
CA SER A 131 5.81 9.53 18.27
C SER A 131 4.97 8.48 17.55
N LEU A 132 5.62 7.70 16.69
CA LEU A 132 4.99 6.60 15.98
C LEU A 132 5.36 5.28 16.63
N ARG A 133 4.39 4.36 16.70
CA ARG A 133 4.56 3.01 17.22
C ARG A 133 3.63 2.02 16.53
N ALA A 134 3.91 0.73 16.66
CA ALA A 134 3.06 -0.35 16.13
C ALA A 134 3.07 -1.57 17.05
N ASP A 135 2.74 -1.36 18.31
CA ASP A 135 2.63 -2.38 19.35
C ASP A 135 1.21 -2.42 19.97
N VAL A 136 0.23 -1.74 19.38
CA VAL A 136 -1.17 -1.75 19.85
C VAL A 136 -1.98 -2.84 19.14
N GLU A 137 -2.75 -3.64 19.88
CA GLU A 137 -3.55 -4.76 19.34
C GLU A 137 -4.95 -4.37 18.86
N THR A 138 -5.48 -3.27 19.36
CA THR A 138 -6.86 -2.84 19.11
C THR A 138 -6.89 -1.53 18.34
N ILE A 139 -7.77 -1.43 17.35
CA ILE A 139 -7.97 -0.20 16.60
C ILE A 139 -8.82 0.78 17.42
N GLY A 140 -8.19 1.83 17.92
CA GLY A 140 -8.83 2.99 18.50
C GLY A 140 -8.60 4.25 17.67
N PHE A 141 -8.64 5.39 18.35
CA PHE A 141 -8.44 6.71 17.72
C PHE A 141 -7.01 6.87 17.19
N CYS A 142 -6.00 6.51 17.99
CA CYS A 142 -4.58 6.67 17.66
C CYS A 142 -4.12 5.78 16.50
N GLU A 143 -4.83 4.67 16.24
CA GLU A 143 -4.54 3.70 15.18
C GLU A 143 -5.28 4.03 13.86
N THR A 144 -6.15 5.05 13.86
CA THR A 144 -7.03 5.36 12.74
C THR A 144 -6.48 6.53 11.91
N TRP A 145 -6.09 6.23 10.68
CA TRP A 145 -5.50 7.20 9.75
C TRP A 145 -6.49 7.65 8.68
N ARG A 146 -6.45 8.94 8.35
CA ARG A 146 -7.16 9.49 7.19
C ARG A 146 -6.20 9.50 6.00
N ILE A 147 -6.30 8.49 5.16
CA ILE A 147 -5.43 8.34 3.99
C ILE A 147 -6.11 8.95 2.77
N LYS A 148 -5.38 9.81 2.05
CA LYS A 148 -5.77 10.31 0.73
C LYS A 148 -4.92 9.69 -0.36
N CYS A 149 -5.53 9.47 -1.52
CA CYS A 149 -4.86 9.04 -2.74
C CYS A 149 -5.11 10.02 -3.89
N GLN A 150 -4.35 9.88 -4.97
CA GLN A 150 -4.57 10.67 -6.18
C GLN A 150 -5.69 10.06 -7.05
N ALA A 151 -6.76 10.82 -7.31
CA ALA A 151 -7.96 10.35 -8.01
C ALA A 151 -7.72 9.69 -9.38
N ARG A 152 -6.65 10.10 -10.10
CA ARG A 152 -6.26 9.51 -11.40
C ARG A 152 -5.88 8.03 -11.29
N PHE A 153 -5.42 7.58 -10.12
CA PHE A 153 -5.06 6.18 -9.87
C PHE A 153 -6.29 5.30 -9.56
N ARG A 154 -7.37 5.84 -8.98
CA ARG A 154 -8.65 5.10 -8.79
C ARG A 154 -9.21 4.57 -10.11
N LYS A 155 -9.14 5.37 -11.18
CA LYS A 155 -9.73 5.03 -12.50
C LYS A 155 -8.96 3.92 -13.24
N LYS A 156 -7.62 3.90 -13.12
CA LYS A 156 -6.79 2.89 -13.80
C LYS A 156 -7.05 1.48 -13.26
N VAL A 157 -7.27 1.33 -11.95
CA VAL A 157 -7.55 0.01 -11.35
C VAL A 157 -8.90 -0.55 -11.83
N LYS A 158 -9.92 0.30 -11.99
CA LYS A 158 -11.22 -0.11 -12.55
C LYS A 158 -11.12 -0.50 -14.04
N SER A 159 -10.26 0.16 -14.83
CA SER A 159 -10.06 -0.22 -16.25
C SER A 159 -9.18 -1.46 -16.44
N THR A 160 -8.25 -1.73 -15.51
CA THR A 160 -7.36 -2.90 -15.54
C THR A 160 -8.03 -4.16 -14.94
N LYS A 161 -9.24 -4.03 -14.40
CA LYS A 161 -10.14 -5.16 -14.10
C LYS A 161 -10.69 -5.84 -15.38
N LYS A 162 -9.89 -5.91 -16.45
CA LYS A 162 -10.15 -6.72 -17.64
C LYS A 162 -9.24 -7.94 -17.59
N GLU A 163 -9.88 -9.06 -17.28
CA GLU A 163 -9.43 -10.45 -17.46
C GLU A 163 -8.09 -10.80 -16.81
N THR A 164 -8.15 -11.33 -15.59
CA THR A 164 -7.16 -12.29 -15.11
C THR A 164 -7.23 -13.52 -16.01
N LYS A 165 -6.52 -13.49 -17.13
CA LYS A 165 -6.42 -14.62 -18.04
C LYS A 165 -5.67 -15.75 -17.35
N THR A 166 -6.21 -16.96 -17.49
CA THR A 166 -5.65 -18.16 -16.90
C THR A 166 -4.27 -18.42 -17.52
N ILE A 167 -3.36 -19.08 -16.81
CA ILE A 167 -1.99 -19.40 -17.32
C ILE A 167 -2.06 -20.05 -18.72
N ASN A 168 -3.06 -20.91 -18.97
CA ASN A 168 -3.34 -21.50 -20.27
C ASN A 168 -3.60 -20.49 -21.40
N GLU A 169 -4.32 -19.41 -21.11
CA GLU A 169 -4.67 -18.40 -22.11
C GLU A 169 -3.44 -17.55 -22.47
N TYR A 170 -2.57 -17.29 -21.50
CA TYR A 170 -1.28 -16.65 -21.73
C TYR A 170 -0.36 -17.52 -22.60
N GLU A 171 -0.27 -18.83 -22.31
CA GLU A 171 0.51 -19.76 -23.14
C GLU A 171 0.02 -19.81 -24.60
N ILE A 172 -1.30 -19.87 -24.81
CA ILE A 172 -1.90 -19.89 -26.15
C ILE A 172 -1.64 -18.57 -26.90
N GLU A 173 -1.68 -17.43 -26.22
CA GLU A 173 -1.38 -16.12 -26.83
C GLU A 173 0.09 -15.98 -27.20
N GLN A 174 1.02 -16.47 -26.38
CA GLN A 174 2.45 -16.47 -26.68
C GLN A 174 2.77 -17.36 -27.90
N ILE A 175 2.14 -18.55 -28.00
CA ILE A 175 2.29 -19.45 -29.15
C ILE A 175 1.83 -18.76 -30.44
N LYS A 176 0.67 -18.09 -30.43
CA LYS A 176 0.14 -17.36 -31.60
C LYS A 176 1.00 -16.16 -32.01
N LYS A 177 1.69 -15.53 -31.06
CA LYS A 177 2.47 -14.31 -31.28
C LYS A 177 3.86 -14.60 -31.87
N TYR A 178 4.48 -15.72 -31.50
CA TYR A 178 5.87 -16.03 -31.87
C TYR A 178 6.00 -17.20 -32.86
N GLN A 179 4.93 -17.93 -33.17
CA GLN A 179 4.92 -18.91 -34.27
C GLN A 179 4.14 -18.35 -35.47
N THR A 180 4.80 -18.29 -36.62
CA THR A 180 4.18 -17.93 -37.90
C THR A 180 3.05 -18.91 -38.21
N TRP A 181 1.84 -18.37 -38.31
CA TRP A 181 0.59 -19.09 -38.48
C TRP A 181 0.49 -19.71 -39.88
N GLY A 182 1.09 -20.89 -40.07
CA GLY A 182 0.99 -21.68 -41.29
C GLY A 182 0.05 -22.88 -41.11
N GLY A 183 -1.26 -22.68 -41.27
CA GLY A 183 -2.24 -23.76 -41.32
C GLY A 183 -2.68 -24.29 -39.96
N GLY A 184 -3.89 -23.92 -39.53
CA GLY A 184 -4.39 -24.13 -38.17
C GLY A 184 -4.43 -25.59 -37.69
N ARG A 185 -3.78 -25.82 -36.53
CA ARG A 185 -4.22 -26.71 -35.44
C ARG A 185 -3.26 -26.59 -34.25
N ILE A 186 -3.78 -26.21 -33.08
CA ILE A 186 -3.01 -26.17 -31.82
C ILE A 186 -3.28 -27.50 -31.09
N LYS A 187 -2.23 -28.28 -30.80
CA LYS A 187 -2.30 -29.44 -29.91
C LYS A 187 -1.87 -29.03 -28.52
N THR A 188 -2.75 -29.18 -27.54
CA THR A 188 -2.43 -29.07 -26.11
C THR A 188 -2.19 -30.46 -25.51
N SER A 189 -1.25 -30.58 -24.58
CA SER A 189 -0.67 -31.84 -24.08
C SER A 189 -1.56 -32.69 -23.16
N LYS A 190 -2.89 -32.67 -23.31
CA LYS A 190 -3.80 -33.49 -22.49
C LYS A 190 -4.48 -34.66 -23.19
N GLU A 191 -4.11 -34.97 -24.43
CA GLU A 191 -4.64 -36.16 -25.12
C GLU A 191 -3.50 -37.08 -25.58
N GLU A 192 -2.99 -37.86 -24.64
CA GLU A 192 -2.43 -39.18 -24.91
C GLU A 192 -3.19 -40.20 -24.05
N VAL A 193 -4.27 -40.75 -24.60
CA VAL A 193 -4.77 -42.06 -24.16
C VAL A 193 -4.45 -43.02 -25.28
N THR A 194 -3.41 -43.79 -25.02
CA THR A 194 -2.90 -44.96 -25.74
C THR A 194 -4.00 -45.77 -26.42
N ARG A 195 -3.84 -46.00 -27.74
CA ARG A 195 -4.28 -47.24 -28.37
C ARG A 195 -3.13 -47.79 -29.20
N SER A 196 -2.72 -49.01 -28.85
CA SER A 196 -1.90 -49.90 -29.65
C SER A 196 -2.19 -51.32 -29.18
N PRO A 197 -1.97 -52.35 -30.01
CA PRO A 197 -2.37 -52.53 -31.41
C PRO A 197 -3.74 -53.24 -31.53
#